data_AF-A0A9Q9CE46-F1
#
_entry.id   AF-A0A9Q9CE46-F1
#
_cell.length_a   1.000
_cell.length_b   1.000
_cell.length_c   1.000
_cell.angle_alpha   90.00
_cell.angle_beta   90.00
_cell.angle_gamma   90.00
#
_symmetry.space_group_name_H-M   'P 1'
#
loop_
_entity.id
_entity.type
_entity.pdbx_description
1 polymer ?
#
loop_
_entity_poly.entity_id
_entity_poly.type
_entity_poly.pdbx_seq_one_letter_code
_entity_poly.pdbx_strand_id
1 'polypeptide(L)'
;MSSSLTDFHLSCKKEFNVLVRSFNILFYGYGSKKSLLKKMFPTAIYVNCRIMSRHEILSEIMDAVRRRSRLEGLKASKTLTIKDIDEAIGTRREKYKLIMANFDFGMVEFSGLRNFAILGTIEEVDIRFSLEDVERFNFIFRDLTTFDPYEEETIGIHLGGTKVEASFRVVRSVPKGSRAVLKEILQCNADTMSLSDLFERVKRKLFLTSKTSILSMISEFIDHGLLKIKNGTEVVVCMSPTEKREIAKELDHL
;
A
#
# COMPACT_ATOMS: atom_id res chain seq x y z
N MET A 1 24.54 -17.06 -5.01
CA MET A 1 23.41 -17.76 -4.36
C MET A 1 23.79 -19.22 -4.22
N SER A 2 23.61 -19.87 -3.06
CA SER A 2 23.78 -21.33 -3.03
C SER A 2 22.65 -21.92 -3.87
N SER A 3 22.97 -22.60 -4.98
CA SER A 3 21.96 -23.21 -5.85
C SER A 3 21.03 -24.13 -5.07
N SER A 4 21.55 -24.74 -4.00
CA SER A 4 20.86 -25.67 -3.13
C SER A 4 19.52 -25.17 -2.56
N LEU A 5 19.41 -23.91 -2.14
CA LEU A 5 18.17 -23.39 -1.54
C LEU A 5 17.09 -23.14 -2.61
N THR A 6 17.49 -22.56 -3.74
CA THR A 6 16.59 -22.36 -4.87
C THR A 6 16.09 -23.69 -5.41
N ASP A 7 16.99 -24.67 -5.55
CA ASP A 7 16.66 -26.02 -6.03
C ASP A 7 15.73 -26.76 -5.07
N PHE A 8 15.96 -26.60 -3.75
CA PHE A 8 15.06 -27.11 -2.72
C PHE A 8 13.63 -26.57 -2.90
N HIS A 9 13.47 -25.25 -2.95
CA HIS A 9 12.14 -24.65 -3.11
C HIS A 9 11.49 -25.01 -4.46
N LEU A 10 12.27 -25.08 -5.53
CA LEU A 10 11.78 -25.53 -6.83
C LEU A 10 11.28 -26.98 -6.78
N SER A 11 11.90 -27.84 -5.98
CA SER A 11 11.44 -29.23 -5.76
C SER A 11 10.06 -29.30 -5.10
N CYS A 12 9.74 -28.35 -4.21
CA CYS A 12 8.43 -28.23 -3.54
C CYS A 12 7.29 -27.83 -4.48
N LYS A 13 7.57 -27.43 -5.73
CA LYS A 13 6.54 -27.08 -6.74
C LYS A 13 5.45 -28.13 -6.89
N LYS A 14 5.80 -29.43 -6.80
CA LYS A 14 4.81 -30.51 -6.92
C LYS A 14 3.83 -30.50 -5.75
N GLU A 15 4.33 -30.34 -4.52
CA GLU A 15 3.51 -30.20 -3.31
C GLU A 15 2.58 -28.99 -3.43
N PHE A 16 3.12 -27.83 -3.79
CA PHE A 16 2.31 -26.61 -3.92
C PHE A 16 1.20 -26.78 -4.96
N ASN A 17 1.46 -27.46 -6.09
CA ASN A 17 0.42 -27.76 -7.09
C ASN A 17 -0.69 -28.71 -6.58
N VAL A 18 -0.41 -29.54 -5.58
CA VAL A 18 -1.42 -30.38 -4.92
C VAL A 18 -2.22 -29.53 -3.93
N LEU A 19 -1.53 -28.72 -3.11
CA LEU A 19 -2.15 -27.88 -2.09
C LEU A 19 -3.12 -26.84 -2.68
N VAL A 20 -2.73 -26.18 -3.79
CA VAL A 20 -3.57 -25.19 -4.49
C VAL A 20 -4.88 -25.75 -5.06
N ARG A 21 -5.11 -27.06 -5.01
CA ARG A 21 -6.39 -27.65 -5.38
C ARG A 21 -7.47 -27.40 -4.34
N SER A 22 -7.08 -27.19 -3.08
CA SER A 22 -7.98 -27.09 -1.94
C SER A 22 -7.71 -25.87 -1.05
N PHE A 23 -6.53 -25.28 -1.13
CA PHE A 23 -6.10 -24.16 -0.27
C PHE A 23 -5.48 -23.04 -1.09
N ASN A 24 -5.60 -21.82 -0.61
CA ASN A 24 -4.71 -20.75 -1.03
C ASN A 24 -3.40 -20.87 -0.25
N ILE A 25 -2.28 -20.42 -0.81
CA ILE A 25 -0.97 -20.50 -0.14
C ILE A 25 -0.47 -19.09 0.15
N LEU A 26 -0.06 -18.86 1.38
CA LEU A 26 0.57 -17.63 1.81
C LEU A 26 2.04 -17.88 2.12
N PHE A 27 2.91 -17.31 1.29
CA PHE A 27 4.36 -17.46 1.41
C PHE A 27 4.94 -16.39 2.32
N TYR A 28 5.67 -16.81 3.33
CA TYR A 28 6.47 -15.95 4.20
C TYR A 28 7.95 -16.30 4.07
N GLY A 29 8.82 -15.50 4.67
CA GLY A 29 10.26 -15.72 4.64
C GLY A 29 11.02 -14.50 4.12
N TYR A 30 12.32 -14.47 4.39
CA TYR A 30 13.21 -13.38 3.99
C TYR A 30 13.43 -13.36 2.46
N GLY A 31 13.83 -12.22 1.91
CA GLY A 31 14.18 -12.04 0.50
C GLY A 31 12.98 -12.00 -0.47
N SER A 32 13.22 -11.47 -1.67
CA SER A 32 12.19 -11.41 -2.70
C SER A 32 11.82 -12.80 -3.18
N LYS A 33 10.53 -13.12 -3.14
CA LYS A 33 9.97 -14.39 -3.61
C LYS A 33 9.61 -14.38 -5.09
N LYS A 34 9.72 -13.22 -5.74
CA LYS A 34 9.22 -12.97 -7.10
C LYS A 34 9.86 -13.87 -8.15
N SER A 35 11.20 -13.90 -8.19
CA SER A 35 11.96 -14.66 -9.18
C SER A 35 11.62 -16.16 -9.10
N LEU A 36 11.58 -16.68 -7.87
CA LEU A 36 11.27 -18.07 -7.59
C LEU A 36 9.83 -18.43 -7.95
N LEU A 37 8.84 -17.62 -7.54
CA LEU A 37 7.44 -17.86 -7.87
C LEU A 37 7.17 -17.79 -9.38
N LYS A 38 7.82 -16.88 -10.12
CA LYS A 38 7.75 -16.83 -11.59
C LYS A 38 8.34 -18.09 -12.25
N LYS A 39 9.45 -18.63 -11.72
CA LYS A 39 10.03 -19.89 -12.20
C LYS A 39 9.13 -21.09 -11.88
N MET A 40 8.52 -21.11 -10.69
CA MET A 40 7.63 -22.19 -10.26
C MET A 40 6.30 -22.18 -11.02
N PHE A 41 5.72 -21.00 -11.23
CA PHE A 41 4.40 -20.82 -11.83
C PHE A 41 4.46 -19.81 -12.99
N PRO A 42 5.09 -20.16 -14.13
CA PRO A 42 5.27 -19.24 -15.25
C PRO A 42 3.95 -18.81 -15.90
N THR A 43 2.88 -19.58 -15.67
CA THR A 43 1.53 -19.27 -16.16
C THR A 43 0.66 -18.60 -15.09
N ALA A 44 1.18 -18.28 -13.91
CA ALA A 44 0.39 -17.50 -12.95
C ALA A 44 0.27 -16.04 -13.40
N ILE A 45 -0.87 -15.42 -13.09
CA ILE A 45 -1.05 -13.97 -13.21
C ILE A 45 -0.33 -13.35 -12.02
N TYR A 46 0.53 -12.37 -12.26
CA TYR A 46 1.30 -11.72 -11.20
C TYR A 46 0.78 -10.30 -10.98
N VAL A 47 0.41 -9.97 -9.76
CA VAL A 47 -0.03 -8.64 -9.35
C VAL A 47 0.71 -8.22 -8.07
N ASN A 48 1.03 -6.93 -7.95
CA ASN A 48 1.69 -6.38 -6.77
C ASN A 48 0.70 -5.50 -6.00
N CYS A 49 0.21 -5.98 -4.86
CA CYS A 49 -0.86 -5.33 -4.11
C CYS A 49 -0.40 -4.05 -3.39
N ARG A 50 0.92 -3.83 -3.27
CA ARG A 50 1.49 -2.61 -2.70
C ARG A 50 1.54 -1.45 -3.69
N ILE A 51 1.81 -1.76 -4.96
CA ILE A 51 2.06 -0.73 -5.99
C ILE A 51 0.79 -0.49 -6.83
N MET A 52 0.01 -1.54 -7.08
CA MET A 52 -1.18 -1.48 -7.93
C MET A 52 -2.42 -1.16 -7.10
N SER A 53 -3.25 -0.24 -7.58
CA SER A 53 -4.59 -0.02 -7.07
C SER A 53 -5.50 -1.22 -7.34
N ARG A 54 -6.60 -1.35 -6.57
CA ARG A 54 -7.60 -2.42 -6.78
C ARG A 54 -8.13 -2.47 -8.22
N HIS A 55 -8.29 -1.31 -8.86
CA HIS A 55 -8.75 -1.23 -10.25
C HIS A 55 -7.72 -1.79 -11.23
N GLU A 56 -6.45 -1.44 -11.06
CA GLU A 56 -5.34 -1.95 -11.89
C GLU A 56 -5.17 -3.46 -11.72
N ILE A 57 -5.29 -3.98 -10.50
CA ILE A 57 -5.24 -5.43 -10.22
C ILE A 57 -6.34 -6.15 -11.00
N LEU A 58 -7.59 -5.66 -10.93
CA LEU A 58 -8.71 -6.25 -11.65
C LEU A 58 -8.52 -6.17 -13.17
N SER A 59 -8.01 -5.04 -13.68
CA SER A 59 -7.72 -4.88 -15.11
C SER A 59 -6.68 -5.88 -15.59
N GLU A 60 -5.57 -6.04 -14.87
CA GLU A 60 -4.50 -6.98 -15.24
C GLU A 60 -5.02 -8.43 -15.24
N ILE A 61 -5.82 -8.81 -14.24
CA ILE A 61 -6.46 -10.14 -14.19
C ILE A 61 -7.38 -10.33 -15.39
N MET A 62 -8.22 -9.35 -15.69
CA MET A 62 -9.16 -9.41 -16.81
C MET A 62 -8.42 -9.55 -18.15
N ASP A 63 -7.36 -8.77 -18.36
CA ASP A 63 -6.56 -8.80 -19.57
C ASP A 63 -5.78 -10.11 -19.71
N ALA A 64 -5.28 -10.67 -18.60
CA ALA A 64 -4.64 -11.98 -18.60
C ALA A 64 -5.60 -13.12 -18.92
N VAL A 65 -6.83 -13.08 -18.39
CA VAL A 65 -7.89 -14.05 -18.70
C VAL A 65 -8.33 -13.93 -20.16
N ARG A 66 -8.52 -12.70 -20.67
CA ARG A 66 -8.88 -12.45 -22.07
C ARG A 66 -7.84 -12.98 -23.05
N ARG A 67 -6.56 -12.72 -22.78
CA ARG A 67 -5.43 -13.21 -23.59
C ARG A 67 -5.41 -14.73 -23.69
N ARG A 68 -5.74 -15.44 -22.61
CA ARG A 68 -5.76 -16.92 -22.61
C ARG A 68 -7.00 -17.52 -23.23
N SER A 69 -8.16 -16.92 -23.01
CA SER A 69 -9.42 -17.56 -23.38
C SER A 69 -9.90 -17.23 -24.81
N ARG A 70 -9.11 -16.54 -25.65
CA ARG A 70 -9.54 -16.01 -26.97
C ARG A 70 -10.90 -15.29 -26.90
N LEU A 71 -11.05 -14.43 -25.89
CA LEU A 71 -12.32 -13.76 -25.59
C LEU A 71 -12.52 -12.56 -26.54
N GLU A 72 -12.97 -12.80 -27.76
CA GLU A 72 -13.64 -11.78 -28.56
C GLU A 72 -15.08 -11.66 -28.06
N GLY A 73 -15.40 -10.70 -27.19
CA GLY A 73 -16.81 -10.34 -26.98
C GLY A 73 -17.31 -9.89 -25.61
N LEU A 74 -16.49 -9.77 -24.56
CA LEU A 74 -16.94 -8.99 -23.40
C LEU A 74 -16.76 -7.49 -23.67
N LYS A 75 -17.69 -6.93 -24.45
CA LYS A 75 -17.85 -5.48 -24.58
C LYS A 75 -18.14 -4.89 -23.20
N ALA A 76 -17.30 -3.92 -22.81
CA ALA A 76 -17.40 -3.15 -21.60
C ALA A 76 -18.73 -2.39 -21.53
N SER A 77 -19.54 -2.68 -20.51
CA SER A 77 -20.68 -1.83 -20.13
C SER A 77 -21.15 -2.03 -18.68
N LYS A 78 -20.73 -3.11 -18.00
CA LYS A 78 -20.92 -3.30 -16.56
C LYS A 78 -19.58 -3.31 -15.83
N THR A 79 -19.53 -2.69 -14.66
CA THR A 79 -18.43 -2.85 -13.70
C THR A 79 -18.32 -4.33 -13.34
N LEU A 80 -17.35 -5.03 -13.92
CA LEU A 80 -17.13 -6.45 -13.66
C LEU A 80 -16.40 -6.61 -12.34
N THR A 81 -16.94 -7.44 -11.46
CA THR A 81 -16.29 -7.83 -10.21
C THR A 81 -15.41 -9.07 -10.43
N ILE A 82 -14.45 -9.32 -9.53
CA ILE A 82 -13.64 -10.54 -9.59
C ILE A 82 -14.49 -11.81 -9.49
N LYS A 83 -15.62 -11.76 -8.78
CA LYS A 83 -16.55 -12.90 -8.65
C LYS A 83 -17.26 -13.20 -9.97
N ASP A 84 -17.63 -12.17 -10.73
CA ASP A 84 -18.21 -12.35 -12.08
C ASP A 84 -17.19 -13.02 -13.01
N ILE A 85 -15.91 -12.62 -12.90
CA ILE A 85 -14.81 -13.23 -13.66
C ILE A 85 -14.62 -14.70 -13.23
N ASP A 86 -14.63 -14.99 -11.93
CA ASP A 86 -14.50 -16.36 -11.39
C ASP A 86 -15.62 -17.28 -11.89
N GLU A 87 -16.87 -16.80 -11.90
CA GLU A 87 -18.02 -17.57 -12.42
C GLU A 87 -17.92 -17.83 -13.93
N ALA A 88 -17.53 -16.81 -14.70
CA ALA A 88 -17.34 -16.94 -16.14
C ALA A 88 -16.25 -17.96 -16.50
N ILE A 89 -15.15 -17.97 -15.73
CA ILE A 89 -14.07 -18.95 -15.85
C ILE A 89 -14.53 -20.35 -15.43
N GLY A 90 -15.31 -20.46 -14.35
CA GLY A 90 -15.86 -21.72 -13.85
C GLY A 90 -16.78 -22.40 -14.86
N THR A 91 -17.60 -21.64 -15.58
CA THR A 91 -18.45 -22.15 -16.67
C THR A 91 -17.62 -22.84 -17.77
N ARG A 92 -16.37 -22.39 -17.96
CA ARG A 92 -15.43 -22.95 -18.94
C ARG A 92 -14.54 -24.06 -18.39
N ARG A 93 -14.69 -24.39 -17.09
CA ARG A 93 -13.85 -25.34 -16.36
C ARG A 93 -12.36 -24.99 -16.40
N GLU A 94 -12.04 -23.70 -16.52
CA GLU A 94 -10.68 -23.20 -16.47
C GLU A 94 -10.25 -22.96 -15.01
N LYS A 95 -8.96 -23.06 -14.73
CA LYS A 95 -8.39 -22.74 -13.42
C LYS A 95 -7.16 -21.85 -13.58
N TYR A 96 -7.09 -20.80 -12.78
CA TYR A 96 -6.02 -19.81 -12.81
C TYR A 96 -5.28 -19.76 -11.48
N LYS A 97 -4.00 -19.42 -11.54
CA LYS A 97 -3.18 -19.12 -10.37
C LYS A 97 -2.90 -17.64 -10.35
N LEU A 98 -3.09 -17.01 -9.20
CA LEU A 98 -2.85 -15.60 -8.99
C LEU A 98 -1.74 -15.45 -7.96
N ILE A 99 -0.57 -14.96 -8.39
CA ILE A 99 0.49 -14.55 -7.48
C ILE A 99 0.20 -13.11 -7.07
N MET A 100 -0.08 -12.91 -5.79
CA MET A 100 -0.36 -11.62 -5.18
C MET A 100 0.81 -11.24 -4.27
N ALA A 101 1.74 -10.45 -4.80
CA ALA A 101 2.86 -9.97 -4.01
C ALA A 101 2.40 -8.92 -2.99
N ASN A 102 2.94 -8.97 -1.77
CA ASN A 102 2.55 -8.13 -0.64
C ASN A 102 1.04 -8.20 -0.35
N PHE A 103 0.52 -9.41 -0.15
CA PHE A 103 -0.90 -9.67 -0.05
C PHE A 103 -1.57 -8.81 1.03
N ASP A 104 -2.70 -8.18 0.67
CA ASP A 104 -3.51 -7.35 1.56
C ASP A 104 -4.81 -8.08 1.93
N PHE A 105 -4.98 -8.41 3.21
CA PHE A 105 -6.19 -9.05 3.74
C PHE A 105 -7.44 -8.16 3.63
N GLY A 106 -7.28 -6.84 3.42
CA GLY A 106 -8.37 -5.92 3.12
C GLY A 106 -9.03 -6.17 1.76
N MET A 107 -8.44 -6.97 0.87
CA MET A 107 -8.98 -7.31 -0.45
C MET A 107 -10.05 -8.42 -0.40
N VAL A 108 -11.08 -8.17 0.41
CA VAL A 108 -12.17 -9.09 0.73
C VAL A 108 -12.92 -9.65 -0.48
N GLU A 109 -12.90 -8.94 -1.60
CA GLU A 109 -13.52 -9.35 -2.87
C GLU A 109 -12.86 -10.60 -3.46
N PHE A 110 -11.60 -10.88 -3.13
CA PHE A 110 -10.85 -12.07 -3.55
C PHE A 110 -11.11 -13.30 -2.65
N SER A 111 -11.96 -13.17 -1.63
CA SER A 111 -12.32 -14.30 -0.77
C SER A 111 -13.32 -15.25 -1.43
N GLY A 112 -13.15 -16.55 -1.20
CA GLY A 112 -14.08 -17.59 -1.65
C GLY A 112 -14.11 -17.85 -3.17
N LEU A 113 -13.08 -17.45 -3.90
CA LEU A 113 -12.94 -17.76 -5.34
C LEU A 113 -12.72 -19.27 -5.53
N ARG A 114 -13.39 -19.86 -6.52
CA ARG A 114 -13.35 -21.32 -6.76
C ARG A 114 -12.42 -21.72 -7.90
N ASN A 115 -12.23 -20.81 -8.86
CA ASN A 115 -11.47 -21.07 -10.08
C ASN A 115 -10.13 -20.33 -10.08
N PHE A 116 -9.91 -19.40 -9.15
CA PHE A 116 -8.62 -18.83 -8.82
C PHE A 116 -8.01 -19.49 -7.59
N ALA A 117 -6.76 -19.93 -7.70
CA ALA A 117 -5.91 -20.26 -6.55
C ALA A 117 -4.96 -19.09 -6.27
N ILE A 118 -5.02 -18.55 -5.06
CA ILE A 118 -4.21 -17.41 -4.64
C ILE A 118 -2.90 -17.92 -4.02
N LEU A 119 -1.81 -17.36 -4.53
CA LEU A 119 -0.44 -17.51 -4.05
C LEU A 119 0.02 -16.14 -3.53
N GLY A 120 -0.28 -15.86 -2.27
CA GLY A 120 0.09 -14.58 -1.63
C GLY A 120 1.53 -14.57 -1.14
N THR A 121 2.16 -13.41 -1.07
CA THR A 121 3.43 -13.23 -0.34
C THR A 121 3.30 -12.20 0.78
N ILE A 122 3.97 -12.44 1.90
CA ILE A 122 4.16 -11.49 2.98
C ILE A 122 5.64 -11.07 2.99
N GLU A 123 5.87 -9.76 2.97
CA GLU A 123 7.21 -9.17 3.09
C GLU A 123 7.35 -8.28 4.33
N GLU A 124 6.24 -7.73 4.84
CA GLU A 124 6.26 -6.85 6.01
C GLU A 124 6.23 -7.63 7.31
N VAL A 125 7.09 -7.24 8.25
CA VAL A 125 7.20 -7.87 9.58
C VAL A 125 5.97 -7.53 10.44
N ASP A 126 5.38 -6.35 10.25
CA ASP A 126 4.26 -5.84 11.04
C ASP A 126 2.90 -6.09 10.40
N ILE A 127 2.79 -7.09 9.50
CA ILE A 127 1.48 -7.43 8.92
C ILE A 127 0.52 -7.88 10.03
N ARG A 128 -0.68 -7.32 10.03
CA ARG A 128 -1.74 -7.66 10.97
C ARG A 128 -2.86 -8.37 10.24
N PHE A 129 -3.17 -9.58 10.68
CA PHE A 129 -4.33 -10.34 10.24
C PHE A 129 -4.90 -11.11 11.43
N SER A 130 -6.21 -11.33 11.41
CA SER A 130 -6.91 -12.16 12.37
C SER A 130 -6.99 -13.61 11.89
N LEU A 131 -7.39 -14.52 12.78
CA LEU A 131 -7.68 -15.90 12.38
C LEU A 131 -8.84 -15.95 11.37
N GLU A 132 -9.83 -15.08 11.53
CA GLU A 132 -10.97 -14.96 10.62
C GLU A 132 -10.52 -14.60 9.21
N ASP A 133 -9.50 -13.74 9.07
CA ASP A 133 -8.94 -13.39 7.76
C ASP A 133 -8.29 -14.61 7.09
N VAL A 134 -7.51 -15.39 7.83
CA VAL A 134 -6.86 -16.60 7.32
C VAL A 134 -7.89 -17.64 6.88
N GLU A 135 -8.93 -17.87 7.68
CA GLU A 135 -10.02 -18.79 7.37
C GLU A 135 -10.83 -18.32 6.16
N ARG A 136 -11.14 -17.02 6.09
CA ARG A 136 -11.91 -16.42 4.99
C ARG A 136 -11.24 -16.62 3.64
N PHE A 137 -9.92 -16.48 3.59
CA PHE A 137 -9.15 -16.74 2.37
C PHE A 137 -8.67 -18.18 2.25
N ASN A 138 -8.94 -19.04 3.24
CA ASN A 138 -8.55 -20.45 3.25
C ASN A 138 -7.03 -20.63 2.98
N PHE A 139 -6.22 -19.83 3.68
CA PHE A 139 -4.77 -19.82 3.51
C PHE A 139 -4.09 -20.91 4.35
N ILE A 140 -3.08 -21.54 3.74
CA ILE A 140 -2.04 -22.27 4.47
C ILE A 140 -0.71 -21.54 4.31
N PHE A 141 0.09 -21.58 5.37
CA PHE A 141 1.36 -20.87 5.41
C PHE A 141 2.49 -21.80 4.93
N ARG A 142 3.39 -21.26 4.10
CA ARG A 142 4.60 -21.95 3.65
C ARG A 142 5.80 -21.02 3.67
N ASP A 143 6.90 -21.51 4.23
CA ASP A 143 8.16 -20.80 4.14
C ASP A 143 8.67 -20.85 2.69
N LEU A 144 9.09 -19.70 2.20
CA LEU A 144 9.73 -19.50 0.91
C LEU A 144 10.86 -18.48 1.06
N THR A 145 11.66 -18.64 2.13
CA THR A 145 12.82 -17.80 2.39
C THR A 145 13.82 -17.88 1.24
N THR A 146 14.14 -16.72 0.67
CA THR A 146 15.19 -16.48 -0.31
C THR A 146 16.21 -15.47 0.26
N PHE A 147 17.28 -15.22 -0.48
CA PHE A 147 18.21 -14.12 -0.19
C PHE A 147 18.32 -13.15 -1.38
N ASP A 148 17.27 -13.15 -2.21
CA ASP A 148 17.20 -12.30 -3.39
C ASP A 148 16.87 -10.85 -2.97
N PRO A 149 17.49 -9.84 -3.60
CA PRO A 149 17.24 -8.44 -3.28
C PRO A 149 15.81 -8.01 -3.65
N TYR A 150 15.29 -7.05 -2.89
CA TYR A 150 13.94 -6.47 -3.05
C TYR A 150 13.92 -5.35 -4.10
N GLU A 151 14.37 -5.60 -5.33
CA GLU A 151 14.58 -4.54 -6.32
C GLU A 151 13.27 -3.82 -6.71
N GLU A 152 12.15 -4.53 -6.85
CA GLU A 152 10.88 -3.92 -7.25
C GLU A 152 9.97 -3.56 -6.06
N GLU A 153 10.12 -4.26 -4.94
CA GLU A 153 9.38 -3.99 -3.72
C GLU A 153 9.89 -2.72 -3.02
N THR A 154 11.17 -2.40 -3.15
CA THR A 154 11.77 -1.12 -2.69
C THR A 154 11.49 0.05 -3.63
N ILE A 155 11.14 -0.19 -4.90
CA ILE A 155 10.65 0.88 -5.78
C ILE A 155 9.43 1.53 -5.14
N GLY A 156 8.54 0.78 -4.47
CA GLY A 156 7.44 1.33 -3.70
C GLY A 156 7.84 2.16 -2.47
N ILE A 157 9.08 2.06 -1.97
CA ILE A 157 9.60 2.90 -0.89
C ILE A 157 10.16 4.22 -1.47
N HIS A 158 10.77 4.18 -2.65
CA HIS A 158 11.31 5.37 -3.34
C HIS A 158 10.27 6.11 -4.20
N LEU A 159 9.24 5.44 -4.72
CA LEU A 159 8.13 6.02 -5.48
C LEU A 159 6.83 6.13 -4.66
N GLY A 160 6.62 5.26 -3.66
CA GLY A 160 5.40 5.19 -2.84
C GLY A 160 5.50 5.86 -1.47
N GLY A 161 6.65 6.41 -1.10
CA GLY A 161 6.66 7.59 -0.25
C GLY A 161 6.12 8.76 -1.07
N THR A 162 4.81 8.79 -1.37
CA THR A 162 4.20 10.02 -1.87
C THR A 162 4.63 11.14 -0.92
N LYS A 163 4.90 12.34 -1.43
CA LYS A 163 5.25 13.48 -0.58
C LYS A 163 4.31 13.57 0.63
N VAL A 164 3.03 13.21 0.43
CA VAL A 164 1.98 13.06 1.45
C VAL A 164 2.30 12.03 2.55
N GLU A 165 2.78 10.83 2.22
CA GLU A 165 3.17 9.80 3.19
C GLU A 165 4.35 10.25 4.07
N ALA A 166 5.35 10.88 3.45
CA ALA A 166 6.48 11.46 4.16
C ALA A 166 6.00 12.59 5.09
N SER A 167 5.11 13.45 4.59
CA SER A 167 4.46 14.49 5.36
C SER A 167 3.62 13.95 6.53
N PHE A 168 2.92 12.83 6.36
CA PHE A 168 2.19 12.16 7.44
C PHE A 168 3.10 11.67 8.56
N ARG A 169 4.27 11.10 8.20
CA ARG A 169 5.25 10.65 9.21
C ARG A 169 5.74 11.80 10.05
N VAL A 170 6.04 12.95 9.43
CA VAL A 170 6.45 14.19 10.12
C VAL A 170 5.32 14.71 11.01
N VAL A 171 4.07 14.72 10.53
CA VAL A 171 2.92 15.17 11.33
C VAL A 171 2.67 14.26 12.54
N ARG A 172 2.94 12.96 12.44
CA ARG A 172 2.79 12.00 13.54
C ARG A 172 3.94 12.03 14.54
N SER A 173 5.16 12.43 14.13
CA SER A 173 6.33 12.52 15.03
C SER A 173 6.29 13.77 15.92
N VAL A 174 5.66 14.85 15.47
CA VAL A 174 5.64 16.11 16.21
C VAL A 174 4.73 16.12 17.45
N PRO A 175 5.06 16.92 18.48
CA PRO A 175 4.21 17.12 19.66
C PRO A 175 2.81 17.67 19.33
N LYS A 176 1.83 17.41 20.21
CA LYS A 176 0.44 17.90 20.06
C LYS A 176 0.35 19.42 19.83
N GLY A 177 1.20 20.20 20.50
CA GLY A 177 1.28 21.65 20.32
C GLY A 177 1.64 22.05 18.89
N SER A 178 2.66 21.42 18.30
CA SER A 178 3.08 21.65 16.91
C SER A 178 2.00 21.26 15.90
N ARG A 179 1.29 20.15 16.15
CA ARG A 179 0.12 19.74 15.33
C ARG A 179 -1.00 20.77 15.36
N ALA A 180 -1.30 21.33 16.54
CA ALA A 180 -2.32 22.36 16.67
C ALA A 180 -1.94 23.65 15.92
N VAL A 181 -0.65 24.04 15.95
CA VAL A 181 -0.16 25.17 15.14
C VAL A 181 -0.33 24.90 13.65
N LEU A 182 0.06 23.71 13.18
CA LEU A 182 -0.10 23.31 11.77
C LEU A 182 -1.58 23.31 11.33
N LYS A 183 -2.48 22.84 12.20
CA LYS A 183 -3.93 22.85 11.96
C LYS A 183 -4.47 24.26 11.73
N GLU A 184 -4.07 25.22 12.57
CA GLU A 184 -4.48 26.63 12.41
C GLU A 184 -3.92 27.26 11.13
N ILE A 185 -2.69 26.89 10.74
CA ILE A 185 -2.10 27.32 9.47
C ILE A 185 -2.92 26.80 8.29
N LEU A 186 -3.32 25.52 8.31
CA LEU A 186 -4.09 24.89 7.23
C LEU A 186 -5.54 25.36 7.15
N GLN A 187 -6.15 25.78 8.25
CA GLN A 187 -7.52 26.33 8.27
C GLN A 187 -7.62 27.73 7.66
N CYS A 188 -6.53 28.48 7.65
CA CYS A 188 -6.46 29.70 6.90
C CYS A 188 -6.23 29.34 5.43
N ASN A 189 -7.28 29.40 4.60
CA ASN A 189 -7.26 29.17 3.15
C ASN A 189 -6.31 30.10 2.34
N ALA A 190 -5.40 30.81 3.00
CA ALA A 190 -4.35 31.62 2.39
C ALA A 190 -3.03 30.84 2.39
N ASP A 191 -2.34 30.81 1.24
CA ASP A 191 -1.04 30.15 1.12
C ASP A 191 0.09 30.83 1.91
N THR A 192 -0.17 32.01 2.46
CA THR A 192 0.77 32.80 3.24
C THR A 192 0.07 33.37 4.48
N MET A 193 0.72 33.28 5.64
CA MET A 193 0.23 33.80 6.91
C MET A 193 1.33 34.58 7.63
N SER A 194 1.01 35.75 8.18
CA SER A 194 1.93 36.49 9.04
C SER A 194 2.16 35.75 10.36
N LEU A 195 3.41 35.67 10.81
CA LEU A 195 3.77 35.11 12.12
C LEU A 195 3.07 35.83 13.28
N SER A 196 2.76 37.13 13.12
CA SER A 196 2.04 37.90 14.12
C SER A 196 0.58 37.46 14.23
N ASP A 197 -0.07 37.21 13.09
CA ASP A 197 -1.48 36.76 13.05
C ASP A 197 -1.60 35.32 13.55
N LEU A 198 -0.64 34.47 13.16
CA LEU A 198 -0.55 33.12 13.70
C LEU A 198 -0.41 33.16 15.23
N PHE A 199 0.53 33.97 15.75
CA PHE A 199 0.73 34.11 17.19
C PHE A 199 -0.52 34.53 17.94
N GLU A 200 -1.26 35.53 17.45
CA GLU A 200 -2.49 35.98 18.08
C GLU A 200 -3.58 34.89 18.15
N ARG A 201 -3.63 34.00 17.15
CA ARG A 201 -4.60 32.89 17.08
C ARG A 201 -4.26 31.73 18.00
N VAL A 202 -2.99 31.32 18.06
CA VAL A 202 -2.56 30.18 18.89
C VAL A 202 -2.21 30.55 20.33
N LYS A 203 -1.84 31.80 20.65
CA LYS A 203 -1.35 32.16 22.00
C LYS A 203 -2.32 31.82 23.12
N ARG A 204 -3.64 31.99 22.91
CA ARG A 204 -4.67 31.68 23.91
C ARG A 204 -4.92 30.17 24.04
N LYS A 205 -4.84 29.43 22.93
CA LYS A 205 -5.09 27.98 22.89
C LYS A 205 -3.92 27.17 23.44
N LEU A 206 -2.69 27.66 23.24
CA LEU A 206 -1.45 26.96 23.59
C LEU A 206 -0.66 27.63 24.72
N PHE A 207 -1.23 28.64 25.39
CA PHE A 207 -0.60 29.39 26.49
C PHE A 207 0.81 29.92 26.15
N LEU A 208 0.99 30.44 24.93
CA LEU A 208 2.30 30.87 24.43
C LEU A 208 2.65 32.28 24.93
N THR A 209 3.89 32.44 25.38
CA THR A 209 4.43 33.71 25.89
C THR A 209 5.27 34.47 24.85
N SER A 210 5.75 33.81 23.79
CA SER A 210 6.63 34.42 22.79
C SER A 210 6.38 33.92 21.36
N LYS A 211 6.64 34.79 20.38
CA LYS A 211 6.63 34.42 18.95
C LYS A 211 7.72 33.39 18.61
N THR A 212 8.83 33.39 19.34
CA THR A 212 9.92 32.41 19.16
C THR A 212 9.47 30.98 19.45
N SER A 213 8.50 30.80 20.35
CA SER A 213 7.93 29.48 20.67
C SER A 213 7.20 28.86 19.47
N ILE A 214 6.60 29.69 18.61
CA ILE A 214 5.95 29.22 17.39
C ILE A 214 7.00 28.74 16.39
N LEU A 215 8.10 29.49 16.24
CA LEU A 215 9.20 29.10 15.36
C LEU A 215 9.80 27.75 15.75
N SER A 216 9.98 27.48 17.04
CA SER A 216 10.41 26.15 17.50
C SER A 216 9.38 25.07 17.19
N MET A 217 8.08 25.36 17.33
CA MET A 217 7.01 24.39 17.06
C MET A 217 6.86 24.04 15.57
N ILE A 218 7.22 24.97 14.67
CA ILE A 218 7.13 24.76 13.22
C ILE A 218 8.46 24.38 12.56
N SER A 219 9.57 24.36 13.32
CA SER A 219 10.92 24.08 12.80
C SER A 219 11.00 22.73 12.07
N GLU A 220 10.47 21.67 12.67
CA GLU A 220 10.43 20.33 12.07
C GLU A 220 9.67 20.33 10.73
N PHE A 221 8.59 21.11 10.61
CA PHE A 221 7.87 21.26 9.34
C PHE A 221 8.65 22.05 8.29
N ILE A 222 9.50 22.99 8.71
CA ILE A 222 10.37 23.75 7.80
C ILE A 222 11.49 22.85 7.29
N ASP A 223 12.13 22.09 8.18
CA ASP A 223 13.23 21.18 7.86
C ASP A 223 12.81 20.11 6.85
N HIS A 224 11.55 19.66 6.94
CA HIS A 224 10.95 18.70 6.01
C HIS A 224 10.23 19.33 4.80
N GLY A 225 10.33 20.65 4.61
CA GLY A 225 9.82 21.34 3.42
C GLY A 225 8.30 21.46 3.31
N LEU A 226 7.57 21.28 4.42
CA LEU A 226 6.12 21.48 4.51
C LEU A 226 5.77 22.96 4.57
N LEU A 227 6.59 23.72 5.31
CA LEU A 227 6.45 25.16 5.52
C LEU A 227 7.74 25.87 5.12
N LYS A 228 7.64 27.15 4.76
CA LYS A 228 8.80 28.01 4.52
C LYS A 228 8.58 29.37 5.16
N ILE A 229 9.61 29.93 5.77
CA ILE A 229 9.57 31.31 6.25
C ILE A 229 10.07 32.23 5.14
N LYS A 230 9.24 33.19 4.75
CA LYS A 230 9.59 34.25 3.80
C LYS A 230 9.82 35.55 4.58
N ASN A 231 10.93 36.23 4.27
CA ASN A 231 11.31 37.53 4.83
C ASN A 231 11.36 37.61 6.37
N GLY A 232 11.46 36.46 7.05
CA GLY A 232 11.49 36.38 8.52
C GLY A 232 10.16 36.68 9.23
N THR A 233 9.10 36.99 8.49
CA THR A 233 7.82 37.47 9.06
C THR A 233 6.60 36.69 8.58
N GLU A 234 6.71 35.95 7.48
CA GLU A 234 5.61 35.23 6.85
C GLU A 234 5.88 33.73 6.79
N VAL A 235 4.87 32.91 7.13
CA VAL A 235 4.86 31.46 6.94
C VAL A 235 4.12 31.15 5.65
N VAL A 236 4.79 30.47 4.74
CA VAL A 236 4.26 30.02 3.44
C VAL A 236 4.06 28.52 3.47
N VAL A 237 2.90 28.06 3.02
CA VAL A 237 2.57 26.64 2.95
C VAL A 237 3.06 26.05 1.62
N CYS A 238 4.03 25.14 1.67
CA CYS A 238 4.67 24.55 0.48
C CYS A 238 4.06 23.19 0.05
N MET A 239 2.92 22.83 0.62
CA MET A 239 2.18 21.59 0.34
C MET A 239 1.29 21.73 -0.90
N SER A 240 1.10 20.64 -1.65
CA SER A 240 0.15 20.61 -2.76
C SER A 240 -1.31 20.65 -2.27
N PRO A 241 -2.30 21.06 -3.09
CA PRO A 241 -3.71 21.11 -2.67
C PRO A 241 -4.31 19.74 -2.28
N THR A 242 -3.73 18.63 -2.76
CA THR A 242 -4.12 17.28 -2.36
C THR A 242 -3.48 16.91 -1.01
N GLU A 243 -2.20 17.21 -0.84
CA GLU A 243 -1.43 17.01 0.40
C GLU A 243 -2.05 17.79 1.57
N LYS A 244 -2.43 19.05 1.36
CA LYS A 244 -3.11 19.87 2.38
C LYS A 244 -4.41 19.24 2.88
N ARG A 245 -5.22 18.70 1.97
CA ARG A 245 -6.53 18.11 2.30
C ARG A 245 -6.40 16.81 3.09
N GLU A 246 -5.47 15.96 2.70
CA GLU A 246 -5.24 14.69 3.38
C GLU A 246 -4.62 14.89 4.78
N ILE A 247 -3.68 15.82 4.92
CA ILE A 247 -3.10 16.17 6.24
C ILE A 247 -4.14 16.84 7.15
N ALA A 248 -5.00 17.70 6.60
CA ALA A 248 -6.06 18.34 7.38
C ALA A 248 -7.05 17.31 7.97
N LYS A 249 -7.45 16.30 7.19
CA LYS A 249 -8.29 15.19 7.68
C LYS A 249 -7.61 14.43 8.81
N GLU A 250 -6.33 14.08 8.66
CA GLU A 250 -5.59 13.35 9.69
C GLU A 250 -5.46 14.16 10.99
N LEU A 251 -5.26 15.49 10.90
CA LEU A 251 -5.23 16.40 12.05
C LEU A 251 -6.60 16.59 12.73
N ASP A 252 -7.70 16.16 12.11
CA ASP A 252 -9.02 16.11 12.75
C ASP A 252 -9.25 14.79 13.51
N HIS A 253 -8.48 13.75 13.20
CA HIS A 253 -8.56 12.44 13.84
C HIS A 253 -7.57 12.24 15.02
N LEU A 254 -6.60 13.15 15.19
CA LEU A 254 -5.48 13.07 16.15
C LEU A 254 -5.55 14.09 17.29
#